data_AF-A0A8B8LGG4-F1
#
_entry.id   AF-A0A8B8LGG4-F1
#
_cell.length_a   1.000
_cell.length_b   1.000
_cell.length_c   1.000
_cell.angle_alpha   90.00
_cell.angle_beta   90.00
_cell.angle_gamma   90.00
#
_symmetry.space_group_name_H-M   'P 1'
#
loop_
_entity.id
_entity.type
_entity.pdbx_description
1 polymer ?
#
loop_
_entity_poly.entity_id
_entity_poly.type
_entity_poly.pdbx_seq_one_letter_code
_entity_poly.pdbx_strand_id
1 'polypeptide(L)'
;MYPWPLVKRVKRCWDRIKTWLTNNFPEARATLCKGATEAEIEELENVLKVKLPLSTRILYRFHNGQEIAKADPASNTLGSSLGLIGGYCFYDYLVNVYLLPISQVIRETQQIRRRLGFVRRSKYVLVAASSTYSLKLFFLNCTNGQLYVGTRNLLTDRDIIPCVPHDLISLCHELNSEQQQDAMLLWLEEHGRRLEHGFIKLHDEGNGRAINLFPDEPPHCSTAVTNGVKVRASALVIPELIDLHKDLEKYMFAYSIRLSLEPQGCIINGLSYSSCQLYWRRWIICANDNVVSDVNGEAVIGQFPLLRPGAKEFVYQSCTHLPTPSGSIEGSFTFIPGRLADPKGDPFLATVALFPLQLPDYIF
;
A
#
# COMPACT_ATOMS: atom_id res chain seq x y z
N MET A 1 11.44 27.20 19.93
CA MET A 1 11.28 26.05 20.84
C MET A 1 10.00 25.32 20.46
N TYR A 2 10.02 23.99 20.30
CA TYR A 2 8.84 23.23 19.89
C TYR A 2 7.83 23.09 21.05
N PRO A 3 6.51 23.15 20.77
CA PRO A 3 5.48 22.89 21.78
C PRO A 3 5.59 21.49 22.36
N TRP A 4 5.73 21.38 23.68
CA TRP A 4 5.93 20.10 24.36
C TRP A 4 4.80 19.06 24.10
N PRO A 5 3.50 19.44 24.07
CA PRO A 5 2.42 18.52 23.74
C PRO A 5 2.58 17.89 22.35
N LEU A 6 2.95 18.70 21.35
CA LEU A 6 3.19 18.22 19.99
C LEU A 6 4.42 17.31 19.91
N VAL A 7 5.50 17.65 20.61
CA VAL A 7 6.69 16.78 20.73
C VAL A 7 6.33 15.41 21.31
N LYS A 8 5.51 15.37 22.38
CA LYS A 8 5.03 14.10 22.96
C LYS A 8 4.18 13.30 21.97
N ARG A 9 3.30 13.95 21.20
CA ARG A 9 2.47 13.28 20.17
C ARG A 9 3.33 12.65 19.09
N VAL A 10 4.25 13.42 18.51
CA VAL A 10 5.18 12.92 17.47
C VAL A 10 6.07 11.80 18.00
N LYS A 11 6.57 11.92 19.23
CA LYS A 11 7.34 10.84 19.87
C LYS A 11 6.53 9.54 19.94
N ARG A 12 5.27 9.60 20.40
CA ARG A 12 4.38 8.42 20.47
C ARG A 12 4.17 7.78 19.09
N CYS A 13 3.96 8.59 18.05
CA CYS A 13 3.86 8.11 16.67
C CYS A 13 5.10 7.29 16.27
N TRP A 14 6.30 7.85 16.47
CA TRP A 14 7.55 7.16 16.15
C TRP A 14 7.83 5.95 17.03
N ASP A 15 7.52 6.02 18.33
CA ASP A 15 7.70 4.89 19.25
C ASP A 15 6.83 3.70 18.82
N ARG A 16 5.58 3.93 18.41
CA ARG A 16 4.68 2.89 17.88
C ARG A 16 5.29 2.19 16.66
N ILE A 17 5.68 2.96 15.65
CA ILE A 17 6.28 2.43 14.42
C ILE A 17 7.57 1.67 14.74
N LYS A 18 8.47 2.24 15.54
CA LYS A 18 9.74 1.60 15.91
C LYS A 18 9.57 0.32 16.71
N THR A 19 8.59 0.29 17.62
CA THR A 19 8.30 -0.89 18.42
C THR A 19 7.86 -2.02 17.50
N TRP A 20 6.93 -1.73 16.57
CA TRP A 20 6.50 -2.69 15.58
C TRP A 20 7.65 -3.18 14.71
N LEU A 21 8.48 -2.28 14.17
CA LEU A 21 9.64 -2.65 13.34
C LEU A 21 10.67 -3.48 14.12
N THR A 22 10.92 -3.16 15.39
CA THR A 22 11.87 -3.92 16.22
C THR A 22 11.41 -5.37 16.38
N ASN A 23 10.12 -5.59 16.53
CA ASN A 23 9.57 -6.92 16.77
C ASN A 23 9.35 -7.72 15.48
N ASN A 24 9.02 -7.05 14.37
CA ASN A 24 8.56 -7.71 13.15
C ASN A 24 9.53 -7.56 11.98
N PHE A 25 10.16 -6.39 11.82
CA PHE A 25 10.96 -6.06 10.62
C PHE A 25 12.25 -5.28 10.97
N PRO A 26 13.19 -5.92 11.70
CA PRO A 26 14.40 -5.25 12.20
C PRO A 26 15.33 -4.72 11.09
N GLU A 27 15.28 -5.30 9.90
CA GLU A 27 16.05 -4.85 8.73
C GLU A 27 15.57 -3.48 8.24
N ALA A 28 14.26 -3.28 8.11
CA ALA A 28 13.69 -1.97 7.79
C ALA A 28 13.95 -0.97 8.92
N ARG A 29 13.92 -1.41 10.19
CA ARG A 29 14.30 -0.55 11.33
C ARG A 29 15.73 -0.03 11.20
N ALA A 30 16.66 -0.86 10.75
CA ALA A 30 18.07 -0.51 10.63
C ALA A 30 18.31 0.61 9.59
N THR A 31 17.38 0.79 8.64
CA THR A 31 17.45 1.88 7.65
C THR A 31 17.03 3.25 8.20
N LEU A 32 16.40 3.33 9.37
CA LEU A 32 15.94 4.61 9.91
C LEU A 32 17.13 5.51 10.27
N CYS A 33 17.18 6.70 9.65
CA CYS A 33 18.21 7.68 9.97
C CYS A 33 17.99 8.29 11.35
N LYS A 34 19.09 8.74 11.97
CA LYS A 34 19.03 9.58 13.18
C LYS A 34 18.25 10.86 12.89
N GLY A 35 17.64 11.43 13.92
CA GLY A 35 16.91 12.70 13.81
C GLY A 35 17.76 13.82 13.22
N ALA A 36 17.15 14.61 12.34
CA ALA A 36 17.78 15.77 11.72
C ALA A 36 18.11 16.86 12.75
N THR A 37 19.15 17.62 12.49
CA THR A 37 19.49 18.84 13.21
C THR A 37 18.58 20.01 12.81
N GLU A 38 18.51 21.09 13.60
CA GLU A 38 17.81 22.31 13.14
C GLU A 38 18.44 22.86 11.87
N ALA A 39 19.77 22.82 11.77
CA ALA A 39 20.50 23.35 10.62
C ALA A 39 20.13 22.63 9.30
N GLU A 40 20.00 21.30 9.31
CA GLU A 40 19.54 20.55 8.12
C GLU A 40 18.10 20.90 7.72
N ILE A 41 17.22 21.09 8.70
CA ILE A 41 15.83 21.50 8.44
C ILE A 41 15.78 22.93 7.89
N GLU A 42 16.56 23.85 8.46
CA GLU A 42 16.68 25.23 7.99
C GLU A 42 17.30 25.30 6.59
N GLU A 43 18.30 24.46 6.30
CA GLU A 43 18.87 24.32 4.96
C GLU A 43 17.80 23.95 3.94
N LEU A 44 16.99 22.92 4.22
CA LEU A 44 15.88 22.53 3.35
C LEU A 44 14.91 23.68 3.10
N GLU A 45 14.47 24.36 4.17
CA GLU A 45 13.53 25.48 4.07
C GLU A 45 14.12 26.63 3.23
N ASN A 46 15.40 26.95 3.42
CA ASN A 46 16.10 28.01 2.71
C ASN A 46 16.31 27.66 1.23
N VAL A 47 16.82 26.46 0.95
CA VAL A 47 17.11 25.99 -0.41
C VAL A 47 15.82 25.82 -1.22
N LEU A 48 14.77 25.24 -0.63
CA LEU A 48 13.49 25.03 -1.31
C LEU A 48 12.56 26.23 -1.23
N LYS A 49 12.92 27.27 -0.45
CA LYS A 49 12.11 28.48 -0.21
C LYS A 49 10.71 28.15 0.33
N VAL A 50 10.63 27.26 1.30
CA VAL A 50 9.38 26.81 1.96
C VAL A 50 9.49 26.96 3.47
N LYS A 51 8.37 26.83 4.18
CA LYS A 51 8.34 26.67 5.64
C LYS A 51 7.63 25.37 5.98
N LEU A 52 8.34 24.41 6.56
CA LEU A 52 7.73 23.13 6.88
C LEU A 52 6.71 23.33 8.00
N PRO A 53 5.55 22.65 7.95
CA PRO A 53 4.65 22.59 9.09
C PRO A 53 5.38 22.11 10.36
N LEU A 54 4.97 22.62 11.52
CA LEU A 54 5.69 22.40 12.77
C LEU A 54 5.77 20.92 13.16
N SER A 55 4.69 20.17 12.97
CA SER A 55 4.65 18.71 13.17
C SER A 55 5.62 17.98 12.25
N THR A 56 5.70 18.35 10.97
CA THR A 56 6.67 17.82 10.01
C THR A 56 8.10 18.09 10.44
N ARG A 57 8.42 19.30 10.93
CA ARG A 57 9.75 19.59 11.48
C ARG A 57 10.10 18.63 12.62
N ILE A 58 9.19 18.48 13.58
CA ILE A 58 9.39 17.59 14.74
C ILE A 58 9.53 16.13 14.30
N LEU A 59 8.79 15.68 13.28
CA LEU A 59 8.93 14.33 12.73
C LEU A 59 10.36 14.06 12.25
N TYR A 60 10.92 14.98 11.46
CA TYR A 60 12.32 14.89 11.01
C TYR A 60 13.32 15.00 12.15
N ARG A 61 13.02 15.78 13.20
CA ARG A 61 13.86 15.86 14.42
C ARG A 61 13.97 14.54 15.18
N PHE A 62 13.00 13.64 15.07
CA PHE A 62 13.09 12.29 15.65
C PHE A 62 13.79 11.31 14.71
N HIS A 63 13.44 11.30 13.42
CA HIS A 63 14.06 10.44 12.41
C HIS A 63 14.12 11.14 11.06
N ASN A 64 15.33 11.22 10.49
CA ASN A 64 15.56 11.88 9.20
C ASN A 64 15.26 10.94 8.01
N GLY A 65 14.05 10.36 7.95
CA GLY A 65 13.70 9.40 6.90
C GLY A 65 14.49 8.09 6.96
N GLN A 66 14.68 7.46 5.80
CA GLN A 66 15.38 6.19 5.63
C GLN A 66 16.62 6.32 4.74
N GLU A 67 17.67 5.60 5.09
CA GLU A 67 18.78 5.36 4.20
C GLU A 67 18.33 4.42 3.07
N ILE A 68 18.28 4.95 1.85
CA ILE A 68 18.03 4.15 0.66
C ILE A 68 19.36 3.54 0.25
N ALA A 69 19.57 2.26 0.57
CA ALA A 69 20.69 1.51 0.04
C ALA A 69 20.64 1.60 -1.50
N LYS A 70 21.73 2.02 -2.12
CA LYS A 70 21.87 1.91 -3.59
C LYS A 70 21.68 0.44 -3.92
N ALA A 71 20.76 0.12 -4.83
CA ALA A 71 20.58 -1.25 -5.31
C ALA A 71 21.96 -1.83 -5.65
N ASP A 72 22.30 -2.97 -5.05
CA ASP A 72 23.53 -3.67 -5.40
C ASP A 72 23.39 -4.12 -6.87
N PRO A 73 24.22 -3.63 -7.79
CA PRO A 73 24.13 -4.03 -9.20
C PRO A 73 24.36 -5.54 -9.40
N ALA A 74 24.89 -6.25 -8.38
CA ALA A 74 25.04 -7.70 -8.39
C ALA A 74 23.81 -8.48 -7.87
N SER A 75 22.88 -7.81 -7.18
CA SER A 75 21.67 -8.46 -6.66
C SER A 75 20.52 -8.29 -7.67
N ASN A 76 19.99 -9.38 -8.20
CA ASN A 76 18.76 -9.39 -9.00
C ASN A 76 17.50 -8.98 -8.18
N THR A 77 17.67 -8.51 -6.93
CA THR A 77 16.57 -8.06 -6.08
C THR A 77 16.03 -6.72 -6.58
N LEU A 78 14.81 -6.79 -7.09
CA LEU A 78 13.99 -5.73 -7.64
C LEU A 78 13.72 -4.64 -6.57
N GLY A 79 14.49 -3.54 -6.57
CA GLY A 79 14.36 -2.48 -5.55
C GLY A 79 14.64 -2.97 -4.12
N SER A 80 14.75 -2.05 -3.16
CA SER A 80 14.85 -2.44 -1.75
C SER A 80 13.44 -2.64 -1.19
N SER A 81 13.18 -3.78 -0.54
CA SER A 81 11.88 -4.14 0.05
C SER A 81 11.64 -3.54 1.44
N LEU A 82 12.58 -2.71 1.90
CA LEU A 82 12.71 -2.22 3.27
C LEU A 82 12.01 -0.88 3.52
N GLY A 83 11.19 -0.39 2.59
CA GLY A 83 10.49 0.88 2.71
C GLY A 83 9.55 0.89 3.91
N LEU A 84 9.65 1.96 4.69
CA LEU A 84 8.94 2.14 5.96
C LEU A 84 7.43 2.08 5.78
N ILE A 85 6.95 2.61 4.66
CA ILE A 85 5.52 2.69 4.34
C ILE A 85 5.02 1.38 3.74
N GLY A 86 5.91 0.57 3.18
CA GLY A 86 5.56 -0.67 2.50
C GLY A 86 5.10 -0.44 1.07
N GLY A 87 4.42 -1.44 0.52
CA GLY A 87 3.87 -1.34 -0.81
C GLY A 87 3.12 -2.59 -1.25
N TYR A 88 3.17 -2.85 -2.55
CA TYR A 88 2.41 -3.92 -3.19
C TYR A 88 3.13 -4.37 -4.47
N CYS A 89 2.83 -5.60 -4.87
CA CYS A 89 3.28 -6.19 -6.11
C CYS A 89 2.06 -6.72 -6.89
N PHE A 90 2.10 -6.67 -8.22
CA PHE A 90 1.24 -7.46 -9.10
C PHE A 90 1.91 -7.56 -10.47
N TYR A 91 1.92 -8.75 -11.08
CA TYR A 91 2.71 -9.01 -12.29
C TYR A 91 4.19 -8.60 -12.11
N ASP A 92 4.69 -7.73 -12.99
CA ASP A 92 6.01 -7.10 -12.95
C ASP A 92 5.99 -5.70 -12.29
N TYR A 93 4.85 -5.28 -11.77
CA TYR A 93 4.66 -4.00 -11.12
C TYR A 93 4.95 -4.09 -9.62
N LEU A 94 6.06 -3.50 -9.19
CA LEU A 94 6.45 -3.46 -7.77
C LEU A 94 6.52 -2.03 -7.28
N VAL A 95 5.95 -1.78 -6.11
CA VAL A 95 6.04 -0.51 -5.37
C VAL A 95 6.45 -0.80 -3.95
N ASN A 96 7.41 -0.02 -3.45
CA ASN A 96 7.82 -0.05 -2.04
C ASN A 96 8.31 1.34 -1.63
N VAL A 97 7.60 1.99 -0.70
CA VAL A 97 7.69 3.43 -0.43
C VAL A 97 8.57 3.73 0.79
N TYR A 98 9.49 4.66 0.58
CA TYR A 98 10.46 5.14 1.56
C TYR A 98 10.11 6.55 2.01
N LEU A 99 10.30 6.84 3.30
CA LEU A 99 10.33 8.21 3.79
C LEU A 99 11.71 8.81 3.49
N LEU A 100 11.77 9.89 2.71
CA LEU A 100 13.05 10.43 2.22
C LEU A 100 13.77 11.22 3.32
N PRO A 101 15.10 11.06 3.45
CA PRO A 101 15.92 11.95 4.28
C PRO A 101 15.98 13.34 3.66
N ILE A 102 16.16 14.37 4.50
CA ILE A 102 16.16 15.79 4.11
C ILE A 102 17.06 16.07 2.89
N SER A 103 18.24 15.49 2.83
CA SER A 103 19.18 15.66 1.70
C SER A 103 18.58 15.17 0.37
N GLN A 104 17.83 14.08 0.41
CA GLN A 104 17.09 13.59 -0.75
C GLN A 104 15.84 14.41 -1.03
N VAL A 105 15.10 14.84 -0.01
CA VAL A 105 13.95 15.76 -0.19
C VAL A 105 14.39 17.00 -0.97
N ILE A 106 15.53 17.62 -0.62
CA ILE A 106 16.10 18.76 -1.34
C ILE A 106 16.39 18.39 -2.80
N ARG A 107 17.18 17.33 -3.02
CA ARG A 107 17.63 16.90 -4.34
C ARG A 107 16.47 16.56 -5.26
N GLU A 108 15.58 15.68 -4.82
CA GLU A 108 14.47 15.18 -5.62
C GLU A 108 13.43 16.28 -5.89
N THR A 109 13.14 17.14 -4.90
CA THR A 109 12.24 18.28 -5.11
C THR A 109 12.79 19.25 -6.15
N GLN A 110 14.10 19.55 -6.12
CA GLN A 110 14.73 20.40 -7.12
C GLN A 110 14.68 19.77 -8.52
N GLN A 111 14.92 18.47 -8.63
CA GLN A 111 14.85 17.74 -9.90
C GLN A 111 13.44 17.75 -10.47
N ILE A 112 12.42 17.49 -9.65
CA ILE A 112 11.02 17.50 -10.06
C ILE A 112 10.57 18.92 -10.45
N ARG A 113 10.97 19.97 -9.71
CA ARG A 113 10.63 21.36 -10.06
C ARG A 113 11.10 21.80 -11.45
N ARG A 114 12.15 21.18 -11.99
CA ARG A 114 12.62 21.42 -13.36
C ARG A 114 11.69 20.80 -14.40
N ARG A 115 10.99 19.72 -14.06
CA ARG A 115 10.09 18.99 -14.95
C ARG A 115 8.64 19.44 -14.81
N LEU A 116 8.18 19.68 -13.58
CA LEU A 116 6.79 19.97 -13.24
C LEU A 116 6.57 21.43 -12.87
N GLY A 117 5.95 22.18 -13.78
CA GLY A 117 5.76 23.62 -13.64
C GLY A 117 4.89 24.03 -12.44
N PHE A 118 3.89 23.23 -12.06
CA PHE A 118 3.02 23.55 -10.91
C PHE A 118 3.75 23.43 -9.56
N VAL A 119 4.66 22.45 -9.42
CA VAL A 119 5.53 22.30 -8.25
C VAL A 119 6.47 23.50 -8.09
N ARG A 120 6.82 24.20 -9.18
CA ARG A 120 7.62 25.42 -9.15
C ARG A 120 6.84 26.63 -8.62
N ARG A 121 5.53 26.68 -8.88
CA ARG A 121 4.64 27.80 -8.48
C ARG A 121 4.10 27.63 -7.06
N SER A 122 4.11 26.42 -6.55
CA SER A 122 3.52 26.04 -5.26
C SER A 122 4.58 25.57 -4.26
N LYS A 123 4.25 25.56 -2.96
CA LYS A 123 5.18 25.20 -1.88
C LYS A 123 5.23 23.68 -1.62
N TYR A 124 5.27 22.88 -2.69
CA TYR A 124 5.38 21.43 -2.59
C TYR A 124 6.84 20.99 -2.35
N VAL A 125 6.99 19.95 -1.52
CA VAL A 125 8.24 19.22 -1.28
C VAL A 125 7.98 17.72 -1.37
N LEU A 126 8.85 16.98 -2.05
CA LEU A 126 8.75 15.52 -2.17
C LEU A 126 9.31 14.86 -0.90
N VAL A 127 8.44 14.26 -0.09
CA VAL A 127 8.80 13.73 1.25
C VAL A 127 8.91 12.20 1.30
N ALA A 128 8.23 11.51 0.39
CA ALA A 128 8.30 10.05 0.26
C ALA A 128 8.24 9.65 -1.22
N ALA A 129 8.90 8.55 -1.56
CA ALA A 129 8.90 8.02 -2.91
C ALA A 129 9.13 6.50 -2.91
N SER A 130 8.66 5.81 -3.94
CA SER A 130 9.05 4.42 -4.18
C SER A 130 10.50 4.33 -4.65
N SER A 131 11.18 3.24 -4.26
CA SER A 131 12.55 2.92 -4.70
C SER A 131 12.60 2.00 -5.92
N THR A 132 11.44 1.66 -6.48
CA THR A 132 11.24 0.67 -7.55
C THR A 132 11.12 1.34 -8.92
N TYR A 133 11.06 0.56 -10.00
CA TYR A 133 10.91 1.08 -11.37
C TYR A 133 9.63 1.93 -11.52
N SER A 134 8.56 1.51 -10.85
CA SER A 134 7.30 2.22 -10.78
C SER A 134 7.43 3.41 -9.84
N LEU A 135 7.40 4.63 -10.40
CA LEU A 135 7.52 5.87 -9.64
C LEU A 135 6.20 6.23 -8.96
N LYS A 136 6.18 6.14 -7.64
CA LYS A 136 5.13 6.65 -6.76
C LYS A 136 5.71 7.76 -5.91
N LEU A 137 5.09 8.94 -5.94
CA LEU A 137 5.68 10.18 -5.41
C LEU A 137 4.71 10.87 -4.46
N PHE A 138 5.19 11.28 -3.29
CA PHE A 138 4.41 11.95 -2.26
C PHE A 138 4.89 13.36 -1.99
N PHE A 139 4.00 14.33 -2.17
CA PHE A 139 4.26 15.76 -2.07
C PHE A 139 3.56 16.35 -0.85
N LEU A 140 4.33 16.88 0.10
CA LEU A 140 3.79 17.72 1.16
C LEU A 140 3.66 19.15 0.63
N ASN A 141 2.47 19.72 0.71
CA ASN A 141 2.24 21.14 0.47
C ASN A 141 2.47 21.91 1.77
N CYS A 142 3.56 22.67 1.83
CA CYS A 142 3.95 23.41 3.01
C CYS A 142 3.06 24.62 3.34
N THR A 143 2.13 25.00 2.45
CA THR A 143 1.20 26.11 2.68
C THR A 143 -0.07 25.64 3.39
N ASN A 144 -0.66 24.52 2.95
CA ASN A 144 -1.90 24.01 3.53
C ASN A 144 -1.70 22.77 4.42
N GLY A 145 -0.49 22.22 4.49
CA GLY A 145 -0.16 21.08 5.35
C GLY A 145 -0.65 19.74 4.81
N GLN A 146 -1.21 19.69 3.61
CA GLN A 146 -1.73 18.47 2.99
C GLN A 146 -0.62 17.67 2.31
N LEU A 147 -0.74 16.34 2.38
CA LEU A 147 0.09 15.37 1.69
C LEU A 147 -0.68 14.87 0.46
N TYR A 148 0.00 14.80 -0.67
CA TYR A 148 -0.60 14.35 -1.92
C TYR A 148 0.25 13.25 -2.55
N VAL A 149 -0.40 12.31 -3.23
CA VAL A 149 0.27 11.33 -4.09
C VAL A 149 0.07 11.67 -5.56
N GLY A 150 1.11 11.52 -6.36
CA GLY A 150 1.05 11.72 -7.81
C GLY A 150 0.30 10.61 -8.54
N THR A 151 -0.42 10.98 -9.59
CA THR A 151 -1.11 10.04 -10.51
C THR A 151 -0.29 9.80 -11.78
N ARG A 152 -0.80 8.96 -12.72
CA ARG A 152 -0.07 8.53 -13.92
C ARG A 152 0.43 9.69 -14.78
N ASN A 153 -0.40 10.72 -14.94
CA ASN A 153 -0.14 11.87 -15.80
C ASN A 153 0.17 13.11 -14.96
N LEU A 154 1.18 13.01 -14.08
CA LEU A 154 1.55 14.08 -13.15
C LEU A 154 2.09 15.34 -13.88
N LEU A 155 1.21 16.16 -14.45
CA LEU A 155 1.55 17.34 -15.24
C LEU A 155 1.12 18.64 -14.55
N THR A 156 0.00 18.58 -13.82
CA THR A 156 -0.65 19.70 -13.14
C THR A 156 -0.97 19.38 -11.69
N ASP A 157 -1.40 20.39 -10.94
CA ASP A 157 -1.91 20.25 -9.57
C ASP A 157 -3.27 19.56 -9.48
N ARG A 158 -3.88 19.22 -10.63
CA ARG A 158 -5.08 18.38 -10.71
C ARG A 158 -4.75 16.89 -10.79
N ASP A 159 -3.49 16.55 -11.04
CA ASP A 159 -3.02 15.17 -11.27
C ASP A 159 -2.43 14.55 -9.99
N ILE A 160 -2.88 15.04 -8.84
CA ILE A 160 -2.49 14.60 -7.50
C ILE A 160 -3.73 14.34 -6.65
N ILE A 161 -3.65 13.38 -5.74
CA ILE A 161 -4.76 12.98 -4.87
C ILE A 161 -4.35 13.19 -3.41
N PRO A 162 -5.20 13.79 -2.55
CA PRO A 162 -4.89 13.95 -1.13
C PRO A 162 -4.75 12.59 -0.44
N CYS A 163 -3.75 12.45 0.42
CA CYS A 163 -3.47 11.21 1.15
C CYS A 163 -4.16 11.12 2.50
N VAL A 164 -4.77 12.21 2.98
CA VAL A 164 -5.40 12.33 4.30
C VAL A 164 -6.65 13.21 4.17
N PRO A 165 -7.74 12.95 4.93
CA PRO A 165 -8.92 13.80 4.92
C PRO A 165 -8.61 15.26 5.25
N HIS A 166 -9.12 16.20 4.43
CA HIS A 166 -8.77 17.61 4.54
C HIS A 166 -9.21 18.23 5.88
N ASP A 167 -10.40 17.87 6.35
CA ASP A 167 -11.02 18.43 7.58
C ASP A 167 -10.24 18.08 8.86
N LEU A 168 -9.35 17.09 8.80
CA LEU A 168 -8.47 16.75 9.91
C LEU A 168 -7.26 17.67 10.00
N ILE A 169 -6.88 18.38 8.94
CA ILE A 169 -5.66 19.20 8.92
C ILE A 169 -5.90 20.53 9.63
N SER A 170 -5.03 20.84 10.59
CA SER A 170 -5.06 22.11 11.32
C SER A 170 -3.66 22.64 11.51
N LEU A 171 -3.33 23.72 10.79
CA LEU A 171 -2.05 24.41 10.89
C LEU A 171 -2.06 25.56 11.92
N CYS A 172 -3.16 25.71 12.69
CA CYS A 172 -3.49 26.89 13.48
C CYS A 172 -2.29 27.60 14.15
N HIS A 173 -2.16 28.89 13.81
CA HIS A 173 -1.24 29.85 14.42
C HIS A 173 -1.81 30.52 15.68
N GLU A 174 -3.08 30.24 16.06
CA GLU A 174 -3.72 30.88 17.21
C GLU A 174 -3.77 29.97 18.45
N LEU A 175 -2.99 30.42 19.45
CA LEU A 175 -3.09 30.22 20.91
C LEU A 175 -3.16 28.81 21.52
N ASN A 176 -3.53 27.75 20.81
CA ASN A 176 -3.50 26.36 21.32
C ASN A 176 -2.64 25.44 20.45
N SER A 177 -1.33 25.50 20.67
CA SER A 177 -0.29 24.68 20.01
C SER A 177 -0.45 23.16 20.14
N GLU A 178 -1.43 22.67 20.92
CA GLU A 178 -1.69 21.24 21.14
C GLU A 178 -2.40 20.56 19.96
N GLN A 179 -3.10 21.32 19.11
CA GLN A 179 -3.94 20.78 18.03
C GLN A 179 -3.31 20.87 16.64
N GLN A 180 -2.05 21.33 16.53
CA GLN A 180 -1.39 21.38 15.23
C GLN A 180 -1.20 19.96 14.67
N GLN A 181 -1.74 19.75 13.47
CA GLN A 181 -1.64 18.49 12.75
C GLN A 181 -1.63 18.75 11.26
N ASP A 182 -0.48 18.48 10.65
CA ASP A 182 -0.37 18.34 9.20
C ASP A 182 -0.69 16.91 8.77
N ALA A 183 -0.84 16.71 7.47
CA ALA A 183 -1.10 15.41 6.89
C ALA A 183 0.06 14.43 7.06
N MET A 184 1.31 14.88 7.18
CA MET A 184 2.46 13.98 7.34
C MET A 184 2.41 13.25 8.67
N LEU A 185 2.06 13.96 9.76
CA LEU A 185 1.83 13.36 11.07
C LEU A 185 0.63 12.42 11.07
N LEU A 186 -0.52 12.86 10.54
CA LEU A 186 -1.73 12.04 10.48
C LEU A 186 -1.50 10.75 9.67
N TRP A 187 -0.80 10.86 8.54
CA TRP A 187 -0.45 9.74 7.67
C TRP A 187 0.42 8.71 8.40
N LEU A 188 1.48 9.13 9.08
CA LEU A 188 2.34 8.22 9.85
C LEU A 188 1.64 7.64 11.09
N GLU A 189 0.77 8.41 11.76
CA GLU A 189 -0.03 7.92 12.88
C GLU A 189 -0.97 6.79 12.45
N GLU A 190 -1.64 6.97 11.30
CA GLU A 190 -2.51 5.95 10.71
C GLU A 190 -1.72 4.73 10.23
N HIS A 191 -0.55 4.93 9.60
CA HIS A 191 0.35 3.83 9.23
C HIS A 191 0.73 2.98 10.44
N GLY A 192 1.21 3.65 11.50
CA GLY A 192 1.57 2.99 12.76
C GLY A 192 0.38 2.25 13.38
N ARG A 193 -0.82 2.83 13.32
CA ARG A 193 -2.06 2.17 13.81
C ARG A 193 -2.38 0.92 12.98
N ARG A 194 -2.28 0.97 11.65
CA ARG A 194 -2.54 -0.16 10.76
C ARG A 194 -1.55 -1.31 10.99
N LEU A 195 -0.28 -1.01 11.22
CA LEU A 195 0.74 -1.99 11.60
C LEU A 195 0.44 -2.64 12.95
N GLU A 196 0.16 -1.82 13.98
CA GLU A 196 -0.10 -2.27 15.35
C GLU A 196 -1.33 -3.19 15.46
N HIS A 197 -2.39 -2.89 14.71
CA HIS A 197 -3.65 -3.65 14.73
C HIS A 197 -3.70 -4.78 13.68
N GLY A 198 -2.60 -5.03 12.96
CA GLY A 198 -2.53 -6.09 11.96
C GLY A 198 -3.38 -5.87 10.72
N PHE A 199 -3.82 -4.63 10.45
CA PHE A 199 -4.55 -4.30 9.23
C PHE A 199 -3.66 -4.51 7.99
N ILE A 200 -2.37 -4.22 8.12
CA ILE A 200 -1.31 -4.56 7.17
C ILE A 200 -0.24 -5.38 7.90
N LYS A 201 0.41 -6.30 7.20
CA LYS A 201 1.35 -7.28 7.78
C LYS A 201 2.64 -7.37 6.98
N LEU A 202 3.67 -7.93 7.61
CA LEU A 202 4.90 -8.31 6.91
C LEU A 202 4.63 -9.60 6.14
N HIS A 203 4.88 -9.60 4.83
CA HIS A 203 4.81 -10.80 4.00
C HIS A 203 6.20 -11.22 3.52
N ASP A 204 6.34 -12.52 3.33
CA ASP A 204 7.52 -13.16 2.74
C ASP A 204 7.20 -13.49 1.28
N GLU A 205 7.46 -12.51 0.41
CA GLU A 205 7.42 -12.64 -1.04
C GLU A 205 8.79 -13.18 -1.47
N GLY A 206 8.89 -14.09 -2.43
CA GLY A 206 10.13 -14.85 -2.73
C GLY A 206 11.41 -14.03 -3.02
N ASN A 207 11.33 -12.70 -3.08
CA ASN A 207 12.43 -11.74 -3.23
C ASN A 207 12.80 -11.00 -1.92
N GLY A 208 12.19 -11.34 -0.78
CA GLY A 208 12.45 -10.74 0.52
C GLY A 208 11.18 -10.34 1.27
N ARG A 209 11.36 -9.94 2.53
CA ARG A 209 10.25 -9.49 3.37
C ARG A 209 9.89 -8.04 3.05
N ALA A 210 8.60 -7.73 3.04
CA ALA A 210 8.08 -6.38 2.82
C ALA A 210 6.79 -6.15 3.62
N ILE A 211 6.55 -4.89 4.02
CA ILE A 211 5.24 -4.49 4.55
C ILE A 211 4.26 -4.49 3.38
N ASN A 212 3.28 -5.38 3.44
CA ASN A 212 2.26 -5.54 2.40
C ASN A 212 1.05 -4.68 2.72
N LEU A 213 0.69 -3.77 1.81
CA LEU A 213 -0.43 -2.85 1.97
C LEU A 213 -1.80 -3.47 1.68
N PHE A 214 -1.88 -4.69 1.16
CA PHE A 214 -3.15 -5.41 1.03
C PHE A 214 -3.75 -5.63 2.42
N PRO A 215 -5.00 -5.19 2.68
CA PRO A 215 -5.64 -5.40 3.96
C PRO A 215 -5.74 -6.88 4.31
N ASP A 216 -5.47 -7.22 5.57
CA ASP A 216 -5.54 -8.60 6.06
C ASP A 216 -6.77 -8.85 6.94
N GLU A 217 -7.43 -7.80 7.44
CA GLU A 217 -8.58 -7.90 8.36
C GLU A 217 -9.90 -7.37 7.76
N PRO A 218 -11.06 -7.88 8.20
CA PRO A 218 -12.37 -7.34 7.84
C PRO A 218 -12.54 -5.86 8.24
N PRO A 219 -13.44 -5.10 7.58
CA PRO A 219 -14.27 -5.50 6.43
C PRO A 219 -13.52 -5.44 5.07
N HIS A 220 -12.25 -5.03 5.06
CA HIS A 220 -11.49 -4.80 3.84
C HIS A 220 -10.81 -6.06 3.28
N CYS A 221 -10.80 -7.13 4.06
CA CYS A 221 -10.45 -8.49 3.62
C CYS A 221 -11.66 -9.40 3.79
N SER A 222 -12.25 -9.85 2.68
CA SER A 222 -13.31 -10.86 2.69
C SER A 222 -12.71 -12.25 2.90
N THR A 223 -13.48 -13.14 3.52
CA THR A 223 -13.10 -14.55 3.69
C THR A 223 -14.30 -15.43 3.42
N ALA A 224 -14.13 -16.44 2.59
CA ALA A 224 -15.10 -17.49 2.34
C ALA A 224 -14.44 -18.85 2.52
N VAL A 225 -15.17 -19.81 3.10
CA VAL A 225 -14.77 -21.22 3.15
C VAL A 225 -15.86 -22.03 2.48
N THR A 226 -15.50 -22.80 1.46
CA THR A 226 -16.43 -23.64 0.70
C THR A 226 -15.78 -24.98 0.46
N ASN A 227 -16.42 -26.06 0.90
CA ASN A 227 -15.91 -27.42 0.79
C ASN A 227 -14.45 -27.58 1.26
N GLY A 228 -14.05 -26.87 2.32
CA GLY A 228 -12.70 -26.89 2.88
C GLY A 228 -11.67 -25.96 2.21
N VAL A 229 -11.98 -25.39 1.04
CA VAL A 229 -11.14 -24.34 0.43
C VAL A 229 -11.44 -23.01 1.08
N LYS A 230 -10.43 -22.38 1.65
CA LYS A 230 -10.49 -21.02 2.20
C LYS A 230 -9.94 -20.02 1.19
N VAL A 231 -10.75 -19.03 0.88
CA VAL A 231 -10.40 -17.91 0.01
C VAL A 231 -10.45 -16.62 0.81
N ARG A 232 -9.32 -15.90 0.85
CA ARG A 232 -9.26 -14.53 1.40
C ARG A 232 -8.94 -13.54 0.28
N ALA A 233 -9.70 -12.46 0.22
CA ALA A 233 -9.60 -11.47 -0.86
C ALA A 233 -9.67 -10.05 -0.32
N SER A 234 -8.85 -9.17 -0.88
CA SER A 234 -8.72 -7.77 -0.47
C SER A 234 -8.07 -6.99 -1.61
N ALA A 235 -8.36 -5.70 -1.64
CA ALA A 235 -7.90 -4.81 -2.70
C ALA A 235 -7.40 -3.49 -2.13
N LEU A 236 -6.67 -2.77 -2.97
CA LEU A 236 -6.22 -1.42 -2.71
C LEU A 236 -6.16 -0.64 -4.02
N VAL A 237 -6.20 0.68 -3.92
CA VAL A 237 -6.03 1.58 -5.06
C VAL A 237 -4.54 1.71 -5.41
N ILE A 238 -4.23 1.95 -6.69
CA ILE A 238 -2.88 2.17 -7.23
C ILE A 238 -2.78 3.61 -7.73
N PRO A 239 -2.49 4.59 -6.86
CA PRO A 239 -2.63 6.01 -7.17
C PRO A 239 -1.83 6.46 -8.40
N GLU A 240 -0.59 5.99 -8.51
CA GLU A 240 0.34 6.31 -9.58
C GLU A 240 -0.07 5.74 -10.95
N LEU A 241 -1.09 4.88 -11.00
CA LEU A 241 -1.72 4.38 -12.24
C LEU A 241 -3.12 4.94 -12.49
N ILE A 242 -3.66 5.76 -11.57
CA ILE A 242 -4.90 6.52 -11.81
C ILE A 242 -4.64 7.51 -12.94
N ASP A 243 -5.59 7.60 -13.86
CA ASP A 243 -5.57 8.58 -14.94
C ASP A 243 -6.84 9.43 -14.86
N LEU A 244 -6.72 10.61 -14.25
CA LEU A 244 -7.85 11.50 -14.00
C LEU A 244 -8.46 12.11 -15.27
N HIS A 245 -7.79 11.94 -16.43
CA HIS A 245 -8.26 12.40 -17.72
C HIS A 245 -9.03 11.33 -18.50
N LYS A 246 -9.05 10.08 -18.02
CA LYS A 246 -9.84 9.00 -18.61
C LYS A 246 -11.20 8.88 -17.93
N ASP A 247 -12.22 8.52 -18.70
CA ASP A 247 -13.57 8.27 -18.19
C ASP A 247 -13.78 6.80 -17.79
N LEU A 248 -13.40 5.85 -18.66
CA LEU A 248 -13.75 4.43 -18.49
C LEU A 248 -12.75 3.62 -17.63
N GLU A 249 -11.48 4.02 -17.59
CA GLU A 249 -10.40 3.31 -16.89
C GLU A 249 -9.68 4.21 -15.89
N LYS A 250 -10.46 5.09 -15.25
CA LYS A 250 -9.95 6.18 -14.42
C LYS A 250 -9.16 5.69 -13.21
N TYR A 251 -9.73 4.75 -12.46
CA TYR A 251 -9.17 4.23 -11.22
C TYR A 251 -8.53 2.88 -11.46
N MET A 252 -7.32 2.70 -10.96
CA MET A 252 -6.61 1.44 -10.97
C MET A 252 -6.65 0.82 -9.58
N PHE A 253 -7.08 -0.43 -9.49
CA PHE A 253 -7.08 -1.22 -8.26
C PHE A 253 -6.23 -2.46 -8.47
N ALA A 254 -5.43 -2.81 -7.47
CA ALA A 254 -4.89 -4.16 -7.36
C ALA A 254 -5.69 -4.94 -6.33
N TYR A 255 -5.77 -6.24 -6.53
CA TYR A 255 -6.35 -7.18 -5.58
C TYR A 255 -5.39 -8.34 -5.34
N SER A 256 -5.40 -8.83 -4.12
CA SER A 256 -4.69 -10.04 -3.72
C SER A 256 -5.71 -11.15 -3.50
N ILE A 257 -5.36 -12.39 -3.80
CA ILE A 257 -6.16 -13.57 -3.50
C ILE A 257 -5.26 -14.57 -2.81
N ARG A 258 -5.78 -15.14 -1.72
CA ARG A 258 -5.09 -16.03 -0.80
C ARG A 258 -5.89 -17.30 -0.64
N LEU A 259 -5.29 -18.41 -1.05
CA LEU A 259 -5.94 -19.71 -1.17
C LEU A 259 -5.24 -20.70 -0.26
N SER A 260 -6.00 -21.29 0.65
CA SER A 260 -5.55 -22.37 1.53
C SER A 260 -6.58 -23.49 1.60
N LEU A 261 -6.15 -24.67 2.01
CA LEU A 261 -7.03 -25.80 2.27
C LEU A 261 -7.03 -26.08 3.77
N GLU A 262 -8.22 -26.20 4.34
CA GLU A 262 -8.44 -26.48 5.75
C GLU A 262 -7.85 -27.85 6.16
N PRO A 263 -7.54 -28.06 7.46
CA PRO A 263 -6.91 -29.29 7.96
C PRO A 263 -7.59 -30.60 7.54
N GLN A 264 -8.91 -30.60 7.44
CA GLN A 264 -9.75 -31.73 7.04
C GLN A 264 -9.75 -32.04 5.54
N GLY A 265 -9.03 -31.25 4.72
CA GLY A 265 -9.05 -31.36 3.27
C GLY A 265 -10.29 -30.76 2.64
N CYS A 266 -10.54 -31.10 1.36
CA CYS A 266 -11.78 -30.73 0.70
C CYS A 266 -12.84 -31.83 0.85
N ILE A 267 -14.10 -31.45 1.07
CA ILE A 267 -15.20 -32.37 1.33
C ILE A 267 -16.24 -32.25 0.22
N ILE A 268 -16.37 -33.29 -0.62
CA ILE A 268 -17.29 -33.33 -1.76
C ILE A 268 -18.19 -34.55 -1.61
N ASN A 269 -19.51 -34.35 -1.60
CA ASN A 269 -20.50 -35.42 -1.43
C ASN A 269 -20.23 -36.33 -0.21
N GLY A 270 -19.73 -35.76 0.88
CA GLY A 270 -19.38 -36.49 2.11
C GLY A 270 -18.04 -37.22 2.08
N LEU A 271 -17.31 -37.21 0.97
CA LEU A 271 -15.97 -37.77 0.84
C LEU A 271 -14.91 -36.68 1.09
N SER A 272 -13.89 -36.99 1.89
CA SER A 272 -12.77 -36.09 2.15
C SER A 272 -11.58 -36.43 1.25
N TYR A 273 -10.94 -35.38 0.71
CA TYR A 273 -9.74 -35.48 -0.10
C TYR A 273 -8.64 -34.58 0.45
N SER A 274 -7.44 -35.13 0.57
CA SER A 274 -6.26 -34.45 1.12
C SER A 274 -5.59 -33.42 0.18
N SER A 275 -6.19 -33.16 -0.99
CA SER A 275 -5.76 -32.11 -1.90
C SER A 275 -6.83 -31.78 -2.93
N CYS A 276 -6.76 -30.57 -3.49
CA CYS A 276 -7.53 -30.16 -4.65
C CYS A 276 -6.73 -29.17 -5.50
N GLN A 277 -6.93 -29.22 -6.82
CA GLN A 277 -6.22 -28.34 -7.75
C GLN A 277 -7.20 -27.38 -8.43
N LEU A 278 -6.86 -26.09 -8.40
CA LEU A 278 -7.60 -25.05 -9.11
C LEU A 278 -7.40 -25.22 -10.60
N TYR A 279 -8.45 -25.08 -11.40
CA TYR A 279 -8.31 -25.00 -12.85
C TYR A 279 -9.12 -23.92 -13.54
N TRP A 280 -10.11 -23.32 -12.87
CA TRP A 280 -10.97 -22.32 -13.48
C TRP A 280 -11.28 -21.19 -12.52
N ARG A 281 -11.49 -19.99 -13.05
CA ARG A 281 -11.96 -18.82 -12.30
C ARG A 281 -13.13 -18.14 -13.00
N ARG A 282 -14.03 -17.57 -12.21
CA ARG A 282 -15.03 -16.61 -12.65
C ARG A 282 -15.00 -15.39 -11.73
N TRP A 283 -14.98 -14.21 -12.31
CA TRP A 283 -15.03 -12.92 -11.61
C TRP A 283 -16.15 -12.08 -12.15
N ILE A 284 -16.93 -11.48 -11.25
CA ILE A 284 -17.88 -10.42 -11.54
C ILE A 284 -17.32 -9.16 -10.90
N ILE A 285 -17.06 -8.15 -11.73
CA ILE A 285 -16.49 -6.87 -11.29
C ILE A 285 -17.56 -5.80 -11.48
N CYS A 286 -17.86 -5.07 -10.41
CA CYS A 286 -18.89 -4.04 -10.40
C CYS A 286 -18.29 -2.66 -10.15
N ALA A 287 -18.82 -1.64 -10.83
CA ALA A 287 -18.58 -0.22 -10.60
C ALA A 287 -19.88 0.43 -10.10
N ASN A 288 -19.91 0.97 -8.87
CA ASN A 288 -21.13 1.48 -8.22
C ASN A 288 -22.35 0.55 -8.44
N ASP A 289 -22.19 -0.74 -8.13
CA ASP A 289 -23.19 -1.82 -8.27
C ASP A 289 -23.56 -2.25 -9.70
N ASN A 290 -22.99 -1.64 -10.73
CA ASN A 290 -23.19 -2.08 -12.12
C ASN A 290 -22.08 -3.05 -12.54
N VAL A 291 -22.44 -4.20 -13.11
CA VAL A 291 -21.47 -5.15 -13.66
C VAL A 291 -20.75 -4.51 -14.85
N VAL A 292 -19.43 -4.33 -14.73
CA VAL A 292 -18.57 -3.78 -15.79
C VAL A 292 -17.69 -4.84 -16.43
N SER A 293 -17.53 -6.01 -15.80
CA SER A 293 -16.78 -7.13 -16.37
C SER A 293 -17.24 -8.47 -15.76
N ASP A 294 -17.42 -9.49 -16.62
CA ASP A 294 -17.58 -10.90 -16.24
C ASP A 294 -16.42 -11.67 -16.88
N VAL A 295 -15.40 -11.99 -16.08
CA VAL A 295 -14.20 -12.69 -16.53
C VAL A 295 -14.35 -14.17 -16.21
N ASN A 296 -14.25 -15.01 -17.23
CA ASN A 296 -14.46 -16.44 -17.10
C ASN A 296 -13.35 -17.18 -17.87
N GLY A 297 -12.53 -17.98 -17.20
CA GLY A 297 -11.43 -18.68 -17.86
C GLY A 297 -10.56 -19.55 -16.98
N GLU A 298 -9.66 -20.29 -17.62
CA GLU A 298 -8.74 -21.22 -16.97
C GLU A 298 -7.66 -20.52 -16.14
N ALA A 299 -7.18 -21.24 -15.13
CA ALA A 299 -6.07 -20.85 -14.27
C ALA A 299 -6.31 -19.57 -13.46
N VAL A 300 -5.30 -19.20 -12.66
CA VAL A 300 -5.12 -17.86 -12.10
C VAL A 300 -3.72 -17.42 -12.48
N ILE A 301 -3.56 -16.27 -13.15
CA ILE A 301 -2.26 -15.76 -13.62
C ILE A 301 -1.40 -16.80 -14.39
N GLY A 302 -2.04 -17.72 -15.12
CA GLY A 302 -1.36 -18.82 -15.84
C GLY A 302 -0.94 -20.00 -14.96
N GLN A 303 -1.34 -20.02 -13.68
CA GLN A 303 -1.02 -21.06 -12.71
C GLN A 303 -2.26 -21.88 -12.30
N PHE A 304 -2.02 -23.15 -12.02
CA PHE A 304 -3.02 -24.14 -11.59
C PHE A 304 -2.65 -24.65 -10.19
N PRO A 305 -2.82 -23.84 -9.12
CA PRO A 305 -2.31 -24.17 -7.80
C PRO A 305 -2.95 -25.43 -7.22
N LEU A 306 -2.10 -26.33 -6.71
CA LEU A 306 -2.49 -27.52 -5.95
C LEU A 306 -2.47 -27.17 -4.45
N LEU A 307 -3.62 -27.22 -3.80
CA LEU A 307 -3.75 -26.96 -2.37
C LEU A 307 -3.67 -28.26 -1.58
N ARG A 308 -3.01 -28.19 -0.42
CA ARG A 308 -2.92 -29.27 0.56
C ARG A 308 -3.10 -28.70 1.97
N PRO A 309 -3.67 -29.47 2.91
CA PRO A 309 -3.78 -29.02 4.30
C PRO A 309 -2.39 -28.74 4.88
N GLY A 310 -2.27 -27.63 5.60
CA GLY A 310 -1.02 -27.22 6.26
C GLY A 310 0.10 -26.72 5.32
N ALA A 311 -0.11 -26.69 4.01
CA ALA A 311 0.83 -26.07 3.08
C ALA A 311 0.81 -24.54 3.22
N LYS A 312 1.90 -23.87 2.80
CA LYS A 312 1.92 -22.40 2.68
C LYS A 312 0.77 -21.96 1.76
N GLU A 313 0.09 -20.90 2.18
CA GLU A 313 -1.00 -20.30 1.40
C GLU A 313 -0.51 -19.93 0.00
N PHE A 314 -1.32 -20.26 -1.01
CA PHE A 314 -1.06 -19.78 -2.35
C PHE A 314 -1.59 -18.35 -2.47
N VAL A 315 -0.70 -17.42 -2.80
CA VAL A 315 -1.03 -16.00 -2.92
C VAL A 315 -0.74 -15.56 -4.34
N TYR A 316 -1.71 -14.88 -4.95
CA TYR A 316 -1.47 -14.15 -6.19
C TYR A 316 -2.07 -12.76 -6.13
N GLN A 317 -1.52 -11.85 -6.91
CA GLN A 317 -1.97 -10.47 -7.03
C GLN A 317 -2.23 -10.17 -8.50
N SER A 318 -3.28 -9.41 -8.77
CA SER A 318 -3.69 -8.96 -10.10
C SER A 318 -4.38 -7.61 -9.96
N CYS A 319 -4.93 -7.07 -11.04
CA CYS A 319 -5.47 -5.72 -11.04
C CYS A 319 -6.68 -5.58 -11.97
N THR A 320 -7.47 -4.53 -11.75
CA THR A 320 -8.58 -4.13 -12.60
C THR A 320 -8.71 -2.61 -12.62
N HIS A 321 -9.27 -2.10 -13.72
CA HIS A 321 -9.65 -0.70 -13.83
C HIS A 321 -11.13 -0.53 -13.51
N LEU A 322 -11.50 0.64 -12.96
CA LEU A 322 -12.87 1.08 -12.80
C LEU A 322 -13.04 2.54 -13.28
N PRO A 323 -14.23 2.91 -13.81
CA PRO A 323 -14.57 4.30 -14.07
C PRO A 323 -14.86 5.08 -12.78
N THR A 324 -15.22 4.40 -11.69
CA THR A 324 -15.69 4.98 -10.42
C THR A 324 -14.68 4.74 -9.29
N PRO A 325 -14.66 5.59 -8.24
CA PRO A 325 -13.79 5.41 -7.08
C PRO A 325 -14.24 4.27 -6.15
N SER A 326 -15.41 3.69 -6.42
CA SER A 326 -16.02 2.61 -5.65
C SER A 326 -16.57 1.51 -6.56
N GLY A 327 -16.43 0.28 -6.11
CA GLY A 327 -16.89 -0.93 -6.78
C GLY A 327 -16.68 -2.15 -5.91
N SER A 328 -16.79 -3.33 -6.52
CA SER A 328 -16.59 -4.60 -5.83
C SER A 328 -16.16 -5.69 -6.81
N ILE A 329 -15.60 -6.75 -6.24
CA ILE A 329 -15.33 -7.99 -6.97
C ILE A 329 -15.94 -9.14 -6.17
N GLU A 330 -16.62 -10.04 -6.85
CA GLU A 330 -17.04 -11.34 -6.33
C GLU A 330 -16.83 -12.44 -7.38
N GLY A 331 -16.94 -13.70 -6.99
CA GLY A 331 -16.77 -14.77 -7.96
C GLY A 331 -16.62 -16.16 -7.37
N SER A 332 -15.98 -17.03 -8.14
CA SER A 332 -15.74 -18.41 -7.74
C SER A 332 -14.54 -19.01 -8.44
N PHE A 333 -13.88 -19.95 -7.79
CA PHE A 333 -12.91 -20.84 -8.42
C PHE A 333 -13.51 -22.22 -8.59
N THR A 334 -13.17 -22.90 -9.68
CA THR A 334 -13.46 -24.33 -9.83
C THR A 334 -12.21 -25.13 -9.51
N PHE A 335 -12.36 -26.05 -8.56
CA PHE A 335 -11.35 -26.99 -8.12
C PHE A 335 -11.74 -28.41 -8.52
N ILE A 336 -10.73 -29.27 -8.64
CA ILE A 336 -10.94 -30.72 -8.76
C ILE A 336 -10.22 -31.43 -7.60
N PRO A 337 -10.84 -32.42 -6.93
CA PRO A 337 -10.16 -33.22 -5.91
C PRO A 337 -8.95 -33.96 -6.49
N GLY A 338 -7.83 -33.95 -5.78
CA GLY A 338 -6.57 -34.51 -6.28
C GLY A 338 -5.82 -33.55 -7.22
N ARG A 339 -5.36 -34.07 -8.36
CA ARG A 339 -4.63 -33.31 -9.38
C ARG A 339 -5.43 -33.29 -10.67
N LEU A 340 -5.24 -32.26 -11.50
CA LEU A 340 -5.87 -32.18 -12.83
C LEU A 340 -5.52 -33.36 -13.73
N ALA A 341 -4.27 -33.85 -13.64
CA ALA A 341 -3.81 -35.01 -14.40
C ALA A 341 -4.30 -36.36 -13.83
N ASP A 342 -4.79 -36.38 -12.59
CA ASP A 342 -5.30 -37.59 -11.91
C ASP A 342 -6.44 -37.20 -10.93
N PRO A 343 -7.63 -36.86 -11.46
CA PRO A 343 -8.78 -36.45 -10.65
C PRO A 343 -9.27 -37.57 -9.73
N LYS A 344 -9.62 -37.23 -8.50
CA LYS A 344 -10.17 -38.17 -7.50
C LYS A 344 -11.66 -38.02 -7.25
N GLY A 345 -12.29 -37.02 -7.84
CA GLY A 345 -13.72 -36.75 -7.72
C GLY A 345 -14.17 -35.68 -8.70
N ASP A 346 -15.46 -35.34 -8.64
CA ASP A 346 -16.05 -34.34 -9.52
C ASP A 346 -15.56 -32.91 -9.18
N PRO A 347 -15.50 -32.00 -10.16
CA PRO A 347 -15.21 -30.60 -9.92
C PRO A 347 -16.20 -29.94 -8.95
N PHE A 348 -15.72 -28.96 -8.19
CA PHE A 348 -16.55 -28.19 -7.26
C PHE A 348 -16.17 -26.72 -7.24
N LEU A 349 -17.13 -25.88 -6.84
CA LEU A 349 -16.92 -24.44 -6.70
C LEU A 349 -16.42 -24.09 -5.30
N ALA A 350 -15.45 -23.18 -5.25
CA ALA A 350 -15.05 -22.46 -4.06
C ALA A 350 -15.43 -20.98 -4.23
N THR A 351 -16.26 -20.46 -3.32
CA THR A 351 -16.77 -19.09 -3.41
C THR A 351 -15.66 -18.08 -3.11
N VAL A 352 -15.65 -16.98 -3.87
CA VAL A 352 -14.97 -15.75 -3.47
C VAL A 352 -16.01 -14.77 -2.95
N ALA A 353 -16.04 -14.55 -1.65
CA ALA A 353 -16.94 -13.57 -1.05
C ALA A 353 -16.63 -12.17 -1.59
N LEU A 354 -17.68 -11.38 -1.83
CA LEU A 354 -17.58 -10.00 -2.28
C LEU A 354 -16.58 -9.21 -1.44
N PHE A 355 -15.63 -8.55 -2.10
CA PHE A 355 -14.70 -7.63 -1.47
C PHE A 355 -14.73 -6.27 -2.16
N PRO A 356 -14.58 -5.17 -1.39
CA PRO A 356 -14.72 -3.82 -1.92
C PRO A 356 -13.49 -3.38 -2.73
N LEU A 357 -13.75 -2.64 -3.81
CA LEU A 357 -12.78 -1.80 -4.50
C LEU A 357 -13.09 -0.36 -4.12
N GLN A 358 -12.31 0.25 -3.24
CA GLN A 358 -12.64 1.57 -2.68
C GLN A 358 -11.41 2.46 -2.61
N LEU A 359 -11.60 3.73 -2.99
CA LEU A 359 -10.66 4.80 -2.68
C LEU A 359 -10.71 5.06 -1.15
N PRO A 360 -9.63 4.81 -0.40
CA PRO A 360 -9.64 4.96 1.05
C PRO A 360 -9.44 6.43 1.46
N ASP A 361 -9.85 6.76 2.69
CA ASP A 361 -9.59 8.06 3.32
C ASP A 361 -8.09 8.37 3.44
N TYR A 362 -7.28 7.33 3.67
CA TYR A 362 -5.83 7.42 3.76
C TYR A 362 -5.15 6.59 2.66
N ILE A 363 -4.28 7.24 1.88
CA ILE A 363 -3.54 6.65 0.77
C ILE A 363 -2.06 6.53 1.12
N PHE A 364 -1.50 5.33 0.96
CA PHE A 364 -0.11 4.95 1.28
C PHE A 364 0.59 4.41 0.06
#